data_AF-A0AAE3J3V1-F1
#
_entry.id   AF-A0AAE3J3V1-F1
#
_cell.length_a   1.000
_cell.length_b   1.000
_cell.length_c   1.000
_cell.angle_alpha   90.00
_cell.angle_beta   90.00
_cell.angle_gamma   90.00
#
_symmetry.space_group_name_H-M   'P 1'
#
loop_
_entity.id
_entity.type
_entity.pdbx_description
1 polymer ?
#
loop_
_entity_poly.entity_id
_entity_poly.type
_entity_poly.pdbx_seq_one_letter_code
_entity_poly.pdbx_strand_id
1 'polypeptide(L)'
;MSENSPNQRYYLQYLELGWLERQLPEMPDFFSEKLIKRICRESGAGDETDQEGFAKELREIAQAYWVAAMSSPLKIGNGPALQSPDERIRKLNSTILNPAKKLIDALADHNLPLLSEWPDKLPSQSPDREHLLKELSLLIGRVRDLTEVLDDRKRKGSPLSHEFKIDLANALTDVLERHIPSVVAARGGYDRTKDPSSAYRRFMTECGSEIFGSDFSFSGNVLDEVALSRGNL
;
A
#
# COMPACT_ATOMS: atom_id res chain seq x y z
N MET A 1 -14.91 13.05 6.67
CA MET A 1 -15.28 11.62 6.55
C MET A 1 -15.44 11.39 5.06
N SER A 2 -14.47 10.71 4.43
CA SER A 2 -14.48 10.44 2.99
C SER A 2 -15.49 9.33 2.70
N GLU A 3 -16.37 9.55 1.74
CA GLU A 3 -17.38 8.59 1.30
C GLU A 3 -16.70 7.41 0.61
N ASN A 4 -16.40 6.34 1.37
CA ASN A 4 -15.92 5.08 0.81
C ASN A 4 -17.02 4.43 -0.02
N SER A 5 -17.03 4.71 -1.33
CA SER A 5 -17.87 4.01 -2.29
C SER A 5 -17.35 2.57 -2.45
N PRO A 6 -18.22 1.54 -2.38
CA PRO A 6 -17.81 0.14 -2.51
C PRO A 6 -17.23 -0.23 -3.89
N ASN A 7 -17.27 0.69 -4.87
CA ASN A 7 -16.69 0.51 -6.21
C ASN A 7 -15.38 1.30 -6.43
N GLN A 8 -14.84 1.95 -5.40
CA GLN A 8 -13.60 2.70 -5.54
C GLN A 8 -12.43 1.72 -5.60
N ARG A 9 -11.60 1.82 -6.65
CA ARG A 9 -10.43 0.95 -6.81
C ARG A 9 -9.55 1.07 -5.55
N TYR A 10 -9.26 -0.06 -4.92
CA TYR A 10 -8.63 -0.16 -3.60
C TYR A 10 -7.34 0.67 -3.49
N TYR A 11 -6.58 0.81 -4.59
CA TYR A 11 -5.35 1.59 -4.60
C TYR A 11 -5.54 3.11 -4.36
N LEU A 12 -6.73 3.67 -4.59
CA LEU A 12 -7.01 5.08 -4.30
C LEU A 12 -7.07 5.37 -2.79
N GLN A 13 -7.29 4.35 -1.96
CA GLN A 13 -7.29 4.47 -0.49
C GLN A 13 -5.88 4.74 0.07
N TYR A 14 -4.82 4.43 -0.69
CA TYR A 14 -3.43 4.70 -0.26
C TYR A 14 -3.06 6.18 -0.28
N LEU A 15 -3.78 7.03 -1.03
CA LEU A 15 -3.58 8.48 -1.04
C LEU A 15 -3.99 9.14 0.29
N GLU A 16 -4.90 8.52 1.05
CA GLU A 16 -5.43 9.08 2.30
C GLU A 16 -4.57 8.77 3.54
N LEU A 17 -3.48 8.01 3.42
CA LEU A 17 -2.64 7.61 4.55
C LEU A 17 -1.67 8.72 4.96
N GLY A 18 -2.21 9.74 5.65
CA GLY A 18 -1.50 10.90 6.22
C GLY A 18 -0.52 10.63 7.37
N TRP A 19 0.19 9.49 7.37
CA TRP A 19 1.17 9.12 8.40
C TRP A 19 2.60 9.58 8.07
N LEU A 20 2.79 10.28 6.95
CA LEU A 20 4.10 10.77 6.53
C LEU A 20 4.29 12.24 6.94
N GLU A 21 4.92 12.46 8.09
CA GLU A 21 5.77 13.65 8.29
C GLU A 21 7.05 13.59 7.42
N ARG A 22 7.25 12.51 6.66
CA ARG A 22 8.40 12.30 5.79
C ARG A 22 8.08 12.81 4.39
N GLN A 23 8.86 13.78 3.91
CA GLN A 23 8.84 14.15 2.50
C GLN A 23 9.12 12.90 1.65
N LEU A 24 8.17 12.59 0.75
CA LEU A 24 8.40 11.60 -0.30
C LEU A 24 9.51 12.11 -1.23
N PRO A 25 10.27 11.21 -1.88
CA PRO A 25 11.16 11.62 -2.96
C PRO A 25 10.39 12.37 -4.05
N GLU A 26 11.10 13.11 -4.90
CA GLU A 26 10.48 13.71 -6.08
C GLU A 26 9.92 12.59 -6.97
N MET A 27 8.64 12.71 -7.33
CA MET A 27 7.96 11.70 -8.13
C MET A 27 8.54 11.72 -9.55
N PRO A 28 8.99 10.57 -10.09
CA PRO A 28 9.45 10.48 -11.47
C PRO A 28 8.34 10.84 -12.46
N ASP A 29 8.74 11.36 -13.62
CA ASP A 29 7.85 11.44 -14.78
C ASP A 29 7.77 10.06 -15.43
N PHE A 30 6.71 9.32 -15.13
CA PHE A 30 6.52 7.95 -15.59
C PHE A 30 6.07 7.90 -17.05
N PHE A 31 6.51 6.85 -17.75
CA PHE A 31 6.03 6.50 -19.07
C PHE A 31 6.19 7.62 -20.09
N SER A 32 7.46 7.94 -20.39
CA SER A 32 7.81 8.84 -21.49
C SER A 32 7.17 8.39 -22.82
N GLU A 33 6.88 9.33 -23.71
CA GLU A 33 6.32 9.05 -25.05
C GLU A 33 7.14 8.00 -25.83
N LYS A 34 8.46 8.02 -25.66
CA LYS A 34 9.36 7.04 -26.28
C LYS A 34 9.17 5.63 -25.70
N LEU A 35 8.87 5.52 -24.40
CA LEU A 35 8.59 4.24 -23.76
C LEU A 35 7.21 3.71 -24.17
N ILE A 36 6.18 4.56 -24.17
CA ILE A 36 4.83 4.18 -24.62
C ILE A 36 4.85 3.63 -26.04
N LYS A 37 5.49 4.33 -26.99
CA LYS A 37 5.62 3.85 -28.38
C LYS A 37 6.33 2.49 -28.47
N ARG A 38 7.30 2.24 -27.58
CA ARG A 38 7.99 0.95 -27.52
C ARG A 38 7.08 -0.15 -26.99
N ILE A 39 6.41 0.08 -25.86
CA ILE A 39 5.44 -0.84 -25.26
C ILE A 39 4.37 -1.21 -26.28
N CYS A 40 3.76 -0.23 -26.94
CA CYS A 40 2.74 -0.44 -27.96
C CYS A 40 3.25 -1.31 -29.12
N ARG A 41 4.44 -1.01 -29.64
CA ARG A 41 5.06 -1.80 -30.72
C ARG A 41 5.35 -3.25 -30.29
N GLU A 42 5.88 -3.44 -29.08
CA GLU A 42 6.26 -4.76 -28.55
C GLU A 42 5.05 -5.61 -28.16
N SER A 43 3.96 -4.95 -27.78
CA SER A 43 2.67 -5.58 -27.46
C SER A 43 1.80 -5.81 -28.70
N GLY A 44 2.25 -5.37 -29.89
CA GLY A 44 1.49 -5.54 -31.14
C GLY A 44 0.25 -4.66 -31.24
N ALA A 45 0.28 -3.46 -30.66
CA ALA A 45 -0.75 -2.45 -30.84
C ALA A 45 -0.95 -2.13 -32.32
N GLY A 46 -2.20 -2.07 -32.77
CA GLY A 46 -2.57 -1.66 -34.12
C GLY A 46 -2.57 -0.13 -34.26
N ASP A 47 -2.75 0.34 -35.50
CA ASP A 47 -2.85 1.78 -35.78
C ASP A 47 -4.08 2.44 -35.13
N GLU A 48 -5.08 1.65 -34.75
CA GLU A 48 -6.31 2.10 -34.09
C GLU A 48 -6.18 2.21 -32.56
N THR A 49 -5.06 1.80 -31.97
CA THR A 49 -4.85 1.89 -30.52
C THR A 49 -4.74 3.35 -30.08
N ASP A 50 -5.58 3.75 -29.12
CA ASP A 50 -5.50 5.05 -28.45
C ASP A 50 -4.26 5.14 -27.54
N GLN A 51 -3.12 5.48 -28.13
CA GLN A 51 -1.84 5.57 -27.39
C GLN A 51 -1.86 6.66 -26.32
N GLU A 52 -2.62 7.75 -26.53
CA GLU A 52 -2.70 8.86 -25.57
C GLU A 52 -3.53 8.46 -24.35
N GLY A 53 -4.68 7.83 -24.57
CA GLY A 53 -5.49 7.23 -23.50
C GLY A 53 -4.73 6.15 -22.73
N PHE A 54 -4.03 5.26 -23.44
CA PHE A 54 -3.19 4.23 -22.83
C PHE A 54 -2.08 4.83 -21.95
N ALA A 55 -1.36 5.84 -22.46
CA ALA A 55 -0.31 6.52 -21.70
C ALA A 55 -0.86 7.19 -20.43
N LYS A 56 -2.01 7.87 -20.54
CA LYS A 56 -2.64 8.53 -19.41
C LYS A 56 -2.99 7.55 -18.30
N GLU A 57 -3.66 6.43 -18.63
CA GLU A 57 -4.04 5.43 -17.64
C GLU A 57 -2.83 4.77 -16.96
N LEU A 58 -1.77 4.46 -17.72
CA LEU A 58 -0.54 3.91 -17.16
C LEU A 58 0.13 4.89 -16.19
N ARG A 59 0.16 6.19 -16.52
CA ARG A 59 0.70 7.24 -15.62
C ARG A 59 -0.12 7.35 -14.34
N GLU A 60 -1.44 7.32 -14.41
CA GLU A 60 -2.32 7.36 -13.24
C GLU A 60 -2.06 6.16 -12.31
N ILE A 61 -1.93 4.95 -12.86
CA ILE A 61 -1.57 3.75 -12.10
C ILE A 61 -0.17 3.89 -11.48
N ALA A 62 0.84 4.29 -12.27
CA ALA A 62 2.20 4.45 -11.78
C ALA A 62 2.27 5.40 -10.59
N GLN A 63 1.63 6.57 -10.69
CA GLN A 63 1.63 7.56 -9.62
C GLN A 63 1.01 6.99 -8.34
N ALA A 64 -0.16 6.35 -8.44
CA ALA A 64 -0.85 5.79 -7.27
C ALA A 64 -0.02 4.70 -6.57
N TYR A 65 0.49 3.73 -7.34
CA TYR A 65 1.26 2.63 -6.77
C TYR A 65 2.66 3.05 -6.33
N TRP A 66 3.27 4.04 -6.97
CA TRP A 66 4.53 4.60 -6.53
C TRP A 66 4.38 5.30 -5.17
N VAL A 67 3.36 6.14 -5.02
CA VAL A 67 3.07 6.79 -3.72
C VAL A 67 2.82 5.73 -2.64
N ALA A 68 2.03 4.70 -2.93
CA ALA A 68 1.79 3.60 -2.01
C ALA A 68 3.09 2.86 -1.62
N ALA A 69 3.97 2.56 -2.58
CA ALA A 69 5.25 1.91 -2.32
C ALA A 69 6.25 2.79 -1.55
N MET A 70 6.27 4.10 -1.82
CA MET A 70 7.18 5.04 -1.14
C MET A 70 6.67 5.48 0.24
N SER A 71 5.38 5.33 0.51
CA SER A 71 4.77 5.61 1.81
C SER A 71 4.68 4.40 2.73
N SER A 72 4.65 3.19 2.17
CA SER A 72 4.41 1.95 2.90
C SER A 72 5.64 1.05 2.94
N PRO A 73 5.84 0.23 4.00
CA PRO A 73 7.02 -0.62 4.17
C PRO A 73 6.93 -1.90 3.33
N LEU A 74 6.58 -1.78 2.05
CA LEU A 74 6.34 -2.92 1.19
C LEU A 74 7.64 -3.60 0.73
N LYS A 75 8.79 -2.98 1.01
CA LYS A 75 10.12 -3.38 0.49
C LYS A 75 10.15 -3.44 -1.03
N ILE A 76 9.52 -2.44 -1.67
CA ILE A 76 9.41 -2.29 -3.12
C ILE A 76 10.21 -1.07 -3.55
N GLY A 77 11.09 -1.26 -4.55
CA GLY A 77 11.98 -0.21 -5.06
C GLY A 77 12.77 0.48 -3.95
N ASN A 78 12.85 1.81 -4.02
CA ASN A 78 13.48 2.67 -3.01
C ASN A 78 12.54 3.04 -1.84
N GLY A 79 11.40 2.36 -1.71
CA GLY A 79 10.44 2.59 -0.63
C GLY A 79 11.04 2.31 0.75
N PRO A 80 10.40 2.79 1.83
CA PRO A 80 10.93 2.68 3.18
C PRO A 80 11.16 1.22 3.58
N ALA A 81 12.43 0.79 3.55
CA ALA A 81 12.86 -0.49 4.09
C ALA A 81 12.79 -0.55 5.63
N LEU A 82 12.75 0.62 6.26
CA LEU A 82 13.36 0.87 7.58
C LEU A 82 12.43 0.82 8.78
N GLN A 83 11.21 0.32 8.64
CA GLN A 83 10.47 -0.08 9.82
C GLN A 83 9.97 -1.49 9.64
N SER A 84 10.83 -2.42 10.05
CA SER A 84 10.44 -3.79 10.31
C SER A 84 9.16 -3.80 11.17
N PRO A 85 8.27 -4.80 11.02
CA PRO A 85 7.13 -4.97 11.92
C PRO A 85 7.53 -4.82 13.40
N ASP A 86 8.71 -5.32 13.77
CA ASP A 86 9.28 -5.20 15.12
C ASP A 86 9.58 -3.76 15.56
N GLU A 87 10.05 -2.89 14.67
CA GLU A 87 10.27 -1.47 14.98
C GLU A 87 8.94 -0.72 15.09
N ARG A 88 7.94 -1.08 14.28
CA ARG A 88 6.59 -0.51 14.36
C ARG A 88 5.89 -0.90 15.65
N ILE A 89 5.96 -2.17 16.01
CA ILE A 89 5.43 -2.70 17.28
C ILE A 89 6.17 -2.03 18.44
N ARG A 90 7.50 -1.92 18.39
CA ARG A 90 8.26 -1.18 19.42
C ARG A 90 7.82 0.27 19.55
N LYS A 91 7.60 0.98 18.44
CA LYS A 91 7.12 2.37 18.45
C LYS A 91 5.70 2.47 19.00
N LEU A 92 4.76 1.65 18.52
CA LEU A 92 3.38 1.60 19.05
C LEU A 92 3.38 1.34 20.56
N ASN A 93 4.25 0.44 21.02
CA ASN A 93 4.41 0.14 22.44
C ASN A 93 4.94 1.35 23.23
N SER A 94 6.00 2.01 22.75
CA SER A 94 6.65 3.10 23.49
C SER A 94 5.88 4.42 23.44
N THR A 95 5.22 4.74 22.32
CA THR A 95 4.57 6.05 22.12
C THR A 95 3.07 6.05 22.43
N ILE A 96 2.40 4.89 22.37
CA ILE A 96 0.94 4.82 22.57
C ILE A 96 0.58 3.89 23.72
N LEU A 97 0.96 2.61 23.64
CA LEU A 97 0.47 1.60 24.59
C LEU A 97 0.94 1.88 26.03
N ASN A 98 2.24 2.11 26.23
CA ASN A 98 2.80 2.33 27.56
C ASN A 98 2.30 3.66 28.17
N PRO A 99 2.28 4.79 27.44
CA PRO A 99 1.64 6.01 27.93
C PRO A 99 0.16 5.83 28.28
N ALA A 100 -0.63 5.18 27.42
CA ALA A 100 -2.05 4.96 27.67
C ALA A 100 -2.28 4.10 28.94
N LYS A 101 -1.49 3.04 29.14
CA LYS A 101 -1.53 2.24 30.37
C LYS A 101 -1.19 3.06 31.62
N LYS A 102 -0.16 3.91 31.55
CA LYS A 102 0.22 4.80 32.66
C LYS A 102 -0.87 5.82 32.97
N LEU A 103 -1.55 6.35 31.95
CA LEU A 103 -2.66 7.28 32.14
C LEU A 103 -3.88 6.59 32.76
N ILE A 104 -4.24 5.38 32.30
CA ILE A 104 -5.31 4.59 32.93
C ILE A 104 -5.00 4.32 34.40
N ASP A 105 -3.76 3.91 34.70
CA ASP A 105 -3.32 3.65 36.06
C ASP A 105 -3.37 4.90 36.94
N ALA A 106 -2.87 6.04 36.45
CA ALA A 106 -2.93 7.31 37.15
C ALA A 106 -4.38 7.78 37.43
N LEU A 107 -5.31 7.48 36.51
CA LEU A 107 -6.73 7.84 36.62
C LEU A 107 -7.57 6.81 37.39
N ALA A 108 -6.97 5.71 37.87
CA ALA A 108 -7.68 4.67 38.59
C ALA A 108 -8.14 5.15 39.98
N ASP A 109 -9.24 4.57 40.47
CA ASP A 109 -9.89 5.02 41.71
C ASP A 109 -8.96 5.05 42.94
N HIS A 110 -7.99 4.15 43.00
CA HIS A 110 -7.01 4.06 44.09
C HIS A 110 -5.91 5.13 44.04
N ASN A 111 -5.70 5.76 42.88
CA ASN A 111 -4.71 6.83 42.67
C ASN A 111 -5.35 8.23 42.68
N LEU A 112 -6.69 8.33 42.72
CA LEU A 112 -7.41 9.60 42.84
C LEU A 112 -6.96 10.48 44.02
N PRO A 113 -6.66 9.94 45.21
CA PRO A 113 -6.14 10.76 46.31
C PRO A 113 -4.83 11.48 45.97
N LEU A 114 -4.00 10.89 45.10
CA LEU A 114 -2.73 11.48 44.65
C LEU A 114 -2.92 12.63 43.65
N LEU A 115 -4.11 12.72 43.04
CA LEU A 115 -4.51 13.80 42.13
C LEU A 115 -5.30 14.90 42.84
N SER A 116 -5.55 14.74 44.15
CA SER A 116 -6.44 15.62 44.93
C SER A 116 -5.83 16.97 45.34
N GLU A 117 -4.54 17.21 45.07
CA GLU A 117 -3.87 18.49 45.32
C GLU A 117 -4.09 19.52 44.19
N TRP A 118 -5.04 19.28 43.28
CA TRP A 118 -5.38 20.26 42.26
C TRP A 118 -5.88 21.54 42.95
N PRO A 119 -5.27 22.72 42.69
CA PRO A 119 -5.58 23.93 43.44
C PRO A 119 -7.06 24.31 43.27
N ASP A 120 -7.60 24.90 44.34
CA ASP A 120 -9.00 25.30 44.49
C ASP A 120 -9.68 25.73 43.18
N LYS A 121 -10.84 25.11 42.93
CA LYS A 121 -11.87 25.48 41.93
C LYS A 121 -11.32 26.24 40.71
N LEU A 122 -10.72 25.50 39.78
CA LEU A 122 -10.58 26.03 38.42
C LEU A 122 -11.97 26.36 37.84
N PRO A 123 -12.12 27.46 37.07
CA PRO A 123 -13.38 27.85 36.44
C PRO A 123 -13.83 26.89 35.32
N SER A 124 -13.02 25.89 34.97
CA SER A 124 -13.32 24.89 33.97
C SER A 124 -14.07 23.69 34.55
N GLN A 125 -14.99 23.13 33.77
CA GLN A 125 -15.63 21.85 34.07
C GLN A 125 -14.56 20.77 34.31
N SER A 126 -14.75 19.96 35.36
CA SER A 126 -13.89 18.81 35.60
C SER A 126 -13.91 17.87 34.39
N PRO A 127 -12.75 17.39 33.91
CA PRO A 127 -12.72 16.46 32.79
C PRO A 127 -13.48 15.17 33.11
N ASP A 128 -14.22 14.66 32.14
CA ASP A 128 -14.98 13.41 32.27
C ASP A 128 -14.03 12.21 32.33
N ARG A 129 -13.75 11.76 33.55
CA ARG A 129 -12.83 10.65 33.85
C ARG A 129 -13.30 9.35 33.23
N GLU A 130 -14.60 9.05 33.32
CA GLU A 130 -15.16 7.79 32.80
C GLU A 130 -15.05 7.74 31.28
N HIS A 131 -15.36 8.85 30.61
CA HIS A 131 -15.18 8.99 29.18
C HIS A 131 -13.72 8.84 28.77
N LEU A 132 -12.79 9.49 29.48
CA LEU A 132 -11.36 9.40 29.19
C LEU A 132 -10.81 7.98 29.37
N LEU A 133 -11.21 7.27 30.43
CA LEU A 133 -10.84 5.87 30.66
C LEU A 133 -11.37 4.95 29.55
N LYS A 134 -12.60 5.20 29.08
CA LYS A 134 -13.20 4.47 27.95
C LYS A 134 -12.41 4.68 26.65
N GLU A 135 -12.10 5.92 26.30
CA GLU A 135 -11.32 6.23 25.09
C GLU A 135 -9.90 5.67 25.14
N LEU A 136 -9.22 5.75 26.29
CA LEU A 136 -7.91 5.13 26.49
C LEU A 136 -7.97 3.61 26.35
N SER A 137 -9.03 2.97 26.84
CA SER A 137 -9.23 1.52 26.70
C SER A 137 -9.46 1.11 25.24
N LEU A 138 -10.25 1.88 24.49
CA LEU A 138 -10.46 1.69 23.06
C LEU A 138 -9.14 1.86 22.26
N LEU A 139 -8.35 2.87 22.61
CA LEU A 139 -7.03 3.09 22.01
C LEU A 139 -6.09 1.90 22.24
N ILE A 140 -6.06 1.35 23.46
CA ILE A 140 -5.30 0.13 23.77
C ILE A 140 -5.78 -1.06 22.93
N GLY A 141 -7.09 -1.25 22.79
CA GLY A 141 -7.67 -2.30 21.95
C GLY A 141 -7.18 -2.19 20.50
N ARG A 142 -7.33 -1.01 19.89
CA ARG A 142 -6.87 -0.75 18.51
C ARG A 142 -5.37 -0.98 18.31
N VAL A 143 -4.55 -0.61 19.30
CA VAL A 143 -3.09 -0.86 19.23
C VAL A 143 -2.75 -2.34 19.31
N ARG A 144 -3.52 -3.14 20.07
CA ARG A 144 -3.37 -4.60 20.11
C ARG A 144 -3.75 -5.23 18.79
N ASP A 145 -4.90 -4.88 18.24
CA ASP A 145 -5.35 -5.37 16.92
C ASP A 145 -4.30 -5.05 15.85
N LEU A 146 -3.76 -3.82 15.85
CA LEU A 146 -2.72 -3.41 14.93
C LEU A 146 -1.41 -4.20 15.13
N THR A 147 -1.05 -4.49 16.37
CA THR A 147 0.13 -5.32 16.70
C THR A 147 -0.04 -6.74 16.18
N GLU A 148 -1.21 -7.36 16.36
CA GLU A 148 -1.51 -8.70 15.86
C GLU A 148 -1.44 -8.77 14.34
N VAL A 149 -1.99 -7.76 13.66
CA VAL A 149 -1.90 -7.62 12.20
C VAL A 149 -0.43 -7.50 11.76
N LEU A 150 0.39 -6.73 12.48
CA LEU A 150 1.83 -6.60 12.17
C LEU A 150 2.60 -7.90 12.42
N ASP A 151 2.26 -8.65 13.45
CA ASP A 151 2.87 -9.96 13.78
C ASP A 151 2.48 -11.05 12.77
N ASP A 152 1.22 -11.09 12.32
CA ASP A 152 0.81 -12.02 11.25
C ASP A 152 1.57 -11.73 9.95
N ARG A 153 1.74 -10.44 9.63
CA ARG A 153 2.54 -9.98 8.47
C ARG A 153 4.02 -10.38 8.59
N LYS A 154 4.57 -10.51 9.80
CA LYS A 154 5.94 -10.99 10.05
C LYS A 154 6.09 -12.48 9.76
N ARG A 155 5.13 -13.31 10.18
CA ARG A 155 5.22 -14.78 10.10
C ARG A 155 5.13 -15.33 8.67
N LYS A 156 4.40 -14.66 7.79
CA LYS A 156 4.07 -15.19 6.45
C LYS A 156 5.03 -14.78 5.33
N GLY A 157 5.98 -13.86 5.59
CA GLY A 157 6.72 -13.17 4.53
C GLY A 157 5.77 -12.21 3.79
N SER A 158 5.87 -10.91 4.07
CA SER A 158 4.88 -9.86 3.76
C SER A 158 3.83 -10.21 2.68
N PRO A 159 2.66 -10.78 3.06
CA PRO A 159 1.53 -11.01 2.16
C PRO A 159 1.13 -9.73 1.44
N LEU A 160 1.25 -8.58 2.12
CA LEU A 160 1.01 -7.26 1.57
C LEU A 160 1.88 -6.94 0.35
N SER A 161 3.15 -7.38 0.31
CA SER A 161 4.00 -7.14 -0.86
C SER A 161 3.59 -8.01 -2.04
N HIS A 162 3.03 -9.19 -1.77
CA HIS A 162 2.51 -10.12 -2.78
C HIS A 162 1.14 -9.64 -3.28
N GLU A 163 0.21 -9.34 -2.38
CA GLU A 163 -1.10 -8.74 -2.65
C GLU A 163 -0.97 -7.42 -3.41
N PHE A 164 -0.04 -6.54 -3.00
CA PHE A 164 0.25 -5.30 -3.73
C PHE A 164 0.72 -5.57 -5.16
N LYS A 165 1.58 -6.57 -5.36
CA LYS A 165 2.05 -6.96 -6.69
C LYS A 165 0.92 -7.55 -7.54
N ILE A 166 0.01 -8.33 -6.94
CA ILE A 166 -1.18 -8.86 -7.62
C ILE A 166 -2.12 -7.73 -8.02
N ASP A 167 -2.40 -6.80 -7.10
CA ASP A 167 -3.29 -5.67 -7.33
C ASP A 167 -2.75 -4.76 -8.45
N LEU A 168 -1.46 -4.41 -8.38
CA LEU A 168 -0.79 -3.68 -9.46
C LEU A 168 -0.85 -4.45 -10.78
N ALA A 169 -0.58 -5.76 -10.75
CA ALA A 169 -0.60 -6.58 -11.94
C ALA A 169 -2.00 -6.65 -12.58
N ASN A 170 -3.05 -6.75 -11.77
CA ASN A 170 -4.43 -6.67 -12.24
C ASN A 170 -4.72 -5.31 -12.88
N ALA A 171 -4.35 -4.20 -12.23
CA ALA A 171 -4.58 -2.86 -12.75
C ALA A 171 -3.87 -2.63 -14.10
N LEU A 172 -2.61 -3.07 -14.22
CA LEU A 172 -1.86 -3.00 -15.48
C LEU A 172 -2.48 -3.88 -16.57
N THR A 173 -2.94 -5.08 -16.21
CA THR A 173 -3.59 -6.00 -17.16
C THR A 173 -4.93 -5.45 -17.66
N ASP A 174 -5.71 -4.80 -16.80
CA ASP A 174 -6.97 -4.15 -17.20
C ASP A 174 -6.75 -3.04 -18.23
N VAL A 175 -5.67 -2.28 -18.10
CA VAL A 175 -5.30 -1.26 -19.09
C VAL A 175 -4.83 -1.92 -20.38
N LEU A 176 -4.00 -2.96 -20.29
CA LEU A 176 -3.51 -3.67 -21.45
C LEU A 176 -4.65 -4.30 -22.26
N GLU A 177 -5.56 -5.03 -21.63
CA GLU A 177 -6.67 -5.71 -22.32
C GLU A 177 -7.67 -4.74 -22.92
N ARG A 178 -7.83 -3.53 -22.34
CA ARG A 178 -8.72 -2.49 -22.88
C ARG A 178 -8.16 -1.82 -24.12
N HIS A 179 -6.85 -1.54 -24.14
CA HIS A 179 -6.20 -0.79 -25.22
C HIS A 179 -5.54 -1.68 -26.28
N ILE A 180 -5.13 -2.89 -25.89
CA ILE A 180 -4.49 -3.90 -26.75
C ILE A 180 -5.12 -5.28 -26.46
N PRO A 181 -6.36 -5.54 -26.91
CA PRO A 181 -7.11 -6.75 -26.57
C PRO A 181 -6.50 -8.05 -27.11
N SER A 182 -5.56 -7.96 -28.06
CA SER A 182 -4.84 -9.10 -28.63
C SER A 182 -3.85 -9.74 -27.65
N VAL A 183 -3.47 -9.03 -26.58
CA VAL A 183 -2.54 -9.53 -25.56
C VAL A 183 -3.32 -9.84 -24.28
N VAL A 184 -3.34 -11.13 -23.92
CA VAL A 184 -4.11 -11.64 -22.78
C VAL A 184 -3.17 -12.29 -21.76
N ALA A 185 -3.50 -12.17 -20.48
CA ALA A 185 -2.80 -12.90 -19.43
C ALA A 185 -3.06 -14.41 -19.56
N ALA A 186 -2.01 -15.22 -19.68
CA ALA A 186 -2.10 -16.67 -19.80
C ALA A 186 -1.32 -17.38 -18.69
N ARG A 187 -1.64 -18.64 -18.38
CA ARG A 187 -0.87 -19.41 -17.39
C ARG A 187 0.31 -20.12 -18.04
N GLY A 188 1.38 -20.30 -17.24
CA GLY A 188 2.50 -21.17 -17.60
C GLY A 188 3.61 -20.52 -18.44
N GLY A 189 4.75 -21.21 -18.50
CA GLY A 189 5.85 -20.97 -19.44
C GLY A 189 6.46 -19.57 -19.46
N TYR A 190 6.26 -18.77 -18.42
CA TYR A 190 6.91 -17.48 -18.30
C TYR A 190 8.44 -17.71 -18.23
N ASP A 191 9.13 -17.52 -19.36
CA ASP A 191 10.59 -17.59 -19.44
C ASP A 191 11.20 -16.53 -18.53
N ARG A 192 11.96 -16.95 -17.51
CA ARG A 192 12.64 -16.05 -16.55
C ARG A 192 13.83 -15.30 -17.17
N THR A 193 13.88 -15.24 -18.49
CA THR A 193 14.90 -14.54 -19.26
C THR A 193 14.69 -13.03 -19.17
N LYS A 194 15.76 -12.27 -19.46
CA LYS A 194 15.70 -10.79 -19.55
C LYS A 194 14.82 -10.30 -20.71
N ASP A 195 14.60 -11.16 -21.71
CA ASP A 195 13.72 -10.92 -22.85
C ASP A 195 12.69 -12.07 -22.92
N PRO A 196 11.55 -11.95 -22.22
CA PRO A 196 10.53 -12.98 -22.21
C PRO A 196 9.81 -13.06 -23.56
N SER A 197 9.55 -14.27 -24.05
CA SER A 197 8.84 -14.48 -25.32
C SER A 197 7.39 -13.97 -25.31
N SER A 198 6.75 -13.94 -24.13
CA SER A 198 5.38 -13.47 -23.94
C SER A 198 5.29 -11.93 -23.96
N ALA A 199 4.48 -11.39 -24.87
CA ALA A 199 4.17 -9.96 -24.93
C ALA A 199 3.60 -9.42 -23.61
N TYR A 200 2.70 -10.18 -22.98
CA TYR A 200 2.17 -9.86 -21.65
C TYR A 200 3.27 -9.75 -20.60
N ARG A 201 4.20 -10.72 -20.57
CA ARG A 201 5.32 -10.67 -19.59
C ARG A 201 6.29 -9.53 -19.87
N ARG A 202 6.56 -9.21 -21.14
CA ARG A 202 7.38 -8.04 -21.50
C ARG A 202 6.73 -6.76 -20.98
N PHE A 203 5.45 -6.56 -21.30
CA PHE A 203 4.67 -5.43 -20.81
C PHE A 203 4.74 -5.28 -19.29
N MET A 204 4.51 -6.38 -18.56
CA MET A 204 4.58 -6.39 -17.09
C MET A 204 5.99 -6.05 -16.57
N THR A 205 7.03 -6.56 -17.23
CA THR A 205 8.43 -6.29 -16.86
C THR A 205 8.81 -4.84 -17.11
N GLU A 206 8.43 -4.27 -18.25
CA GLU A 206 8.69 -2.88 -18.60
C GLU A 206 7.95 -1.94 -17.64
N CYS A 207 6.66 -2.17 -17.38
CA CYS A 207 5.89 -1.35 -16.44
C CYS A 207 6.45 -1.43 -15.01
N GLY A 208 6.77 -2.63 -14.53
CA GLY A 208 7.35 -2.80 -13.20
C GLY A 208 8.71 -2.09 -13.06
N SER A 209 9.54 -2.17 -14.09
CA SER A 209 10.85 -1.51 -14.13
C SER A 209 10.75 0.00 -14.22
N GLU A 210 9.78 0.53 -14.98
CA GLU A 210 9.53 1.96 -15.10
C GLU A 210 9.06 2.56 -13.77
N ILE A 211 8.18 1.86 -13.05
CA ILE A 211 7.60 2.38 -11.80
C ILE A 211 8.60 2.26 -10.64
N PHE A 212 9.31 1.14 -10.51
CA PHE A 212 10.09 0.83 -9.30
C PHE A 212 11.59 0.59 -9.53
N GLY A 213 12.07 0.68 -10.77
CA GLY A 213 13.45 0.41 -11.15
C GLY A 213 13.70 -1.06 -11.55
N SER A 214 14.87 -1.31 -12.12
CA SER A 214 15.26 -2.59 -12.74
C SER A 214 15.29 -3.80 -11.80
N ASP A 215 15.37 -3.56 -10.49
CA ASP A 215 15.40 -4.62 -9.47
C ASP A 215 13.99 -5.15 -9.15
N PHE A 216 12.95 -4.44 -9.57
CA PHE A 216 11.58 -4.88 -9.37
C PHE A 216 11.18 -5.95 -10.40
N SER A 217 10.52 -7.00 -9.92
CA SER A 217 9.93 -8.01 -10.78
C SER A 217 8.64 -8.59 -10.19
N PHE A 218 7.72 -8.90 -11.11
CA PHE A 218 6.58 -9.76 -10.84
C PHE A 218 7.05 -11.23 -10.86
N SER A 219 6.74 -11.98 -9.81
CA SER A 219 7.01 -13.42 -9.81
C SER A 219 6.03 -14.15 -10.73
N GLY A 220 6.41 -15.32 -11.23
CA GLY A 220 5.52 -16.16 -12.04
C GLY A 220 4.19 -16.44 -11.32
N ASN A 221 4.24 -16.70 -10.01
CA ASN A 221 3.05 -16.92 -9.20
C ASN A 221 2.09 -15.72 -9.22
N VAL A 222 2.60 -14.49 -9.13
CA VAL A 222 1.75 -13.29 -9.22
C VAL A 222 1.05 -13.23 -10.57
N LEU A 223 1.76 -13.49 -11.67
CA LEU A 223 1.19 -13.45 -13.02
C LEU A 223 0.19 -14.59 -13.25
N ASP A 224 0.46 -15.78 -12.73
CA ASP A 224 -0.45 -16.93 -12.80
C ASP A 224 -1.73 -16.68 -11.98
N GLU A 225 -1.63 -16.03 -10.82
CA GLU A 225 -2.80 -15.64 -10.00
C GLU A 225 -3.68 -14.62 -10.73
N VAL A 226 -3.08 -13.68 -11.47
CA VAL A 226 -3.80 -12.71 -12.31
C VAL A 226 -4.45 -13.38 -13.52
N ALA A 227 -3.78 -14.33 -14.16
CA ALA A 227 -4.39 -15.10 -15.26
C ALA A 227 -5.58 -15.92 -14.75
N LEU A 228 -5.45 -16.55 -13.57
CA LEU A 228 -6.51 -17.31 -12.92
C LEU A 228 -7.73 -16.45 -12.58
N SER A 229 -7.54 -15.25 -12.04
CA SER A 229 -8.65 -14.35 -11.68
C SER A 229 -9.48 -13.93 -12.89
N ARG A 230 -8.89 -13.96 -14.09
CA ARG A 230 -9.54 -13.65 -15.37
C ARG A 230 -10.18 -14.87 -16.06
N GLY A 231 -10.07 -16.06 -15.47
CA GLY A 231 -10.58 -17.29 -16.08
C GLY A 231 -9.71 -17.81 -17.24
N ASN A 232 -8.49 -17.29 -17.39
CA ASN A 232 -7.54 -17.74 -18.40
C ASN A 232 -6.76 -18.94 -17.84
N LEU A 233 -6.90 -20.09 -18.51
CA LEU A 233 -6.28 -21.37 -18.13
C LEU A 233 -4.89 -21.57 -18.73
#